data_AF-A0A2K3LDW8-F1
#
_entry.id   AF-A0A2K3LDW8-F1
#
_cell.length_a   1.000
_cell.length_b   1.000
_cell.length_c   1.000
_cell.angle_alpha   90.00
_cell.angle_beta   90.00
_cell.angle_gamma   90.00
#
_symmetry.space_group_name_H-M   'P 1'
#
loop_
_entity.id
_entity.type
_entity.pdbx_description
1 polymer ?
#
loop_
_entity_poly.entity_id
_entity_poly.type
_entity_poly.pdbx_seq_one_letter_code
_entity_poly.pdbx_strand_id
1 'polypeptide(L)'
;MVESGKNISQLRIVIKQGKTYVETYGDSFQTRDLFTVWGIVQLLRLYPGRVPDLELLFETGDKTVLDKQKFQAVTPPPIFSYCGQNNALDIVFPDWSFWGWAETGIKPWEKVLKDIQEGNKKIKWKDRVPYAFWKGNTHVSSTRYKLRMCNATDQHDWNARIYSLHWDKEIEQGFKNTKLEDQCTHR
;
A
#
# COMPACT_ATOMS: atom_id res chain seq x y z
N MET A 1 11.60 25.73 -0.23
CA MET A 1 11.08 24.60 -1.02
C MET A 1 10.65 23.46 -0.11
N VAL A 2 11.49 22.98 0.82
CA VAL A 2 11.07 21.91 1.75
C VAL A 2 10.11 22.46 2.82
N GLU A 3 10.43 23.58 3.45
CA GLU A 3 9.55 24.19 4.47
C GLU A 3 8.11 24.49 3.98
N SER A 4 7.92 24.78 2.69
CA SER A 4 6.56 24.98 2.12
C SER A 4 5.72 23.70 2.07
N GLY A 5 6.33 22.53 2.22
CA GLY A 5 5.64 21.23 2.28
C GLY A 5 5.21 20.81 3.68
N LYS A 6 5.56 21.56 4.74
CA LYS A 6 5.24 21.20 6.13
C LYS A 6 3.74 21.00 6.36
N ASN A 7 2.88 21.85 5.80
CA ASN A 7 1.43 21.76 5.93
C ASN A 7 0.78 20.72 5.00
N ILE A 8 1.57 20.03 4.18
CA ILE A 8 1.10 19.08 3.15
C ILE A 8 1.58 17.65 3.46
N SER A 9 2.58 17.52 4.33
CA SER A 9 3.19 16.24 4.72
C SER A 9 2.85 15.90 6.17
N GLN A 10 2.88 14.62 6.49
CA GLN A 10 2.70 14.10 7.84
C GLN A 10 4.03 13.80 8.54
N LEU A 11 5.11 13.61 7.78
CA LEU A 11 6.38 13.14 8.30
C LEU A 11 7.56 13.81 7.58
N ARG A 12 8.50 14.39 8.33
CA ARG A 12 9.79 14.86 7.83
C ARG A 12 10.89 13.92 8.30
N ILE A 13 11.72 13.47 7.37
CA ILE A 13 12.89 12.64 7.63
C ILE A 13 14.14 13.38 7.15
N VAL A 14 15.09 13.57 8.06
CA VAL A 14 16.41 14.12 7.74
C VAL A 14 17.45 13.02 7.91
N ILE A 15 18.25 12.78 6.88
CA ILE A 15 19.44 11.96 6.96
C ILE A 15 20.64 12.90 6.97
N LYS A 16 21.47 12.79 8.01
CA LYS A 16 22.70 13.59 8.13
C LYS A 16 23.81 12.73 8.68
N GLN A 17 24.91 12.62 7.93
CA GLN A 17 26.09 11.82 8.28
C GLN A 17 25.72 10.38 8.66
N GLY A 18 24.82 9.77 7.88
CA GLY A 18 24.35 8.39 8.09
C GLY A 18 23.42 8.19 9.30
N LYS A 19 22.93 9.26 9.93
CA LYS A 19 21.94 9.22 11.01
C LYS A 19 20.60 9.75 10.54
N THR A 20 19.52 9.07 10.90
CA THR A 20 18.14 9.50 10.62
C THR A 20 17.56 10.27 11.79
N TYR A 21 16.91 11.39 11.48
CA TYR A 21 16.13 12.20 12.39
C TYR A 21 14.71 12.30 11.82
N VAL A 22 13.71 12.26 12.70
CA VAL A 22 12.30 12.21 12.30
C VAL A 22 11.54 13.28 13.06
N GLU A 23 10.73 14.06 12.35
CA GLU A 23 9.79 15.02 12.90
C GLU A 23 8.40 14.70 12.35
N THR A 24 7.40 14.56 13.23
CA THR A 24 6.01 14.27 12.85
C THR A 24 5.22 15.57 12.76
N TYR A 25 4.55 15.79 11.64
CA TYR A 25 3.70 16.97 11.36
C TYR A 25 2.21 16.71 11.49
N GLY A 26 1.79 15.45 11.34
CA GLY A 26 0.41 15.04 11.53
C GLY A 26 0.31 13.54 11.73
N ASP A 27 -0.86 13.08 12.16
CA ASP A 27 -1.10 11.67 12.43
C ASP A 27 -1.10 10.87 11.14
N SER A 28 -0.37 9.75 11.13
CA SER A 28 -0.44 8.74 10.08
C SER A 28 -1.62 7.81 10.30
N PHE A 29 -2.18 7.26 9.22
CA PHE A 29 -3.14 6.19 9.36
C PHE A 29 -2.41 4.95 9.86
N GLN A 30 -2.71 4.51 11.09
CA GLN A 30 -2.07 3.33 11.69
C GLN A 30 -0.53 3.49 11.70
N THR A 31 0.24 2.39 11.68
CA THR A 31 1.71 2.41 11.78
C THR A 31 2.45 2.63 10.44
N ARG A 32 1.83 3.27 9.44
CA ARG A 32 2.44 3.45 8.10
C ARG A 32 3.70 4.30 8.13
N ASP A 33 3.68 5.38 8.91
CA ASP A 33 4.84 6.24 9.17
C ASP A 33 6.00 5.45 9.80
N LEU A 34 5.73 4.63 10.82
CA LEU A 34 6.73 3.80 11.50
C LEU A 34 7.41 2.85 10.51
N PHE A 35 6.64 2.16 9.67
CA PHE A 35 7.19 1.28 8.64
C PHE A 35 7.94 2.05 7.55
N THR A 36 7.54 3.28 7.23
CA THR A 36 8.30 4.15 6.31
C THR A 36 9.67 4.50 6.88
N VAL A 37 9.71 4.92 8.14
CA VAL A 37 10.97 5.16 8.87
C VAL A 37 11.81 3.89 8.93
N TRP A 38 11.19 2.73 9.19
CA TRP A 38 11.89 1.45 9.19
C TRP A 38 12.56 1.17 7.85
N GLY A 39 11.89 1.45 6.74
CA GLY A 39 12.47 1.32 5.40
C GLY A 39 13.70 2.19 5.17
N ILE A 40 13.66 3.44 5.61
CA ILE A 40 14.81 4.34 5.55
C ILE A 40 15.96 3.81 6.42
N VAL A 41 15.67 3.31 7.62
CA VAL A 41 16.69 2.71 8.49
C VAL A 41 17.31 1.46 7.86
N GLN A 42 16.51 0.61 7.18
CA GLN A 42 17.05 -0.53 6.43
C GLN A 42 17.96 -0.07 5.29
N LEU A 43 17.56 0.95 4.53
CA LEU A 43 18.38 1.52 3.46
C LEU A 43 19.75 1.97 3.97
N LEU A 44 19.79 2.69 5.10
CA LEU A 44 21.04 3.15 5.72
C LEU A 44 21.93 2.00 6.21
N ARG A 45 21.32 0.92 6.71
CA ARG A 45 22.05 -0.29 7.16
C ARG A 45 22.64 -1.08 5.99
N LEU A 46 21.91 -1.18 4.88
CA LEU A 46 22.35 -1.89 3.69
C LEU A 46 23.45 -1.13 2.93
N TYR A 47 23.41 0.21 2.98
CA TYR A 47 24.32 1.07 2.22
C TYR A 47 25.04 2.10 3.12
N PRO A 48 25.82 1.66 4.13
CA PRO A 48 26.46 2.56 5.07
C PRO A 48 27.43 3.51 4.35
N GLY A 49 27.31 4.81 4.64
CA GLY A 49 28.14 5.87 4.05
C GLY A 49 27.88 6.18 2.58
N ARG A 50 26.93 5.49 1.93
CA ARG A 50 26.58 5.71 0.51
C ARG A 50 25.31 6.54 0.32
N VAL A 51 24.48 6.64 1.34
CA VAL A 51 23.28 7.48 1.31
C VAL A 51 23.69 8.91 1.67
N PRO A 52 23.46 9.89 0.78
CA PRO A 52 23.86 11.26 1.03
C PRO A 52 23.01 11.93 2.12
N ASP A 53 23.49 13.08 2.59
CA ASP A 53 22.68 13.95 3.43
C ASP A 53 21.48 14.46 2.62
N LEU A 54 20.28 14.22 3.15
CA LEU A 54 19.03 14.48 2.45
C LEU A 54 17.90 14.79 3.42
N GLU A 55 16.89 15.49 2.92
CA GLU A 55 15.69 15.83 3.65
C GLU A 55 14.48 15.44 2.81
N LEU A 56 13.57 14.67 3.41
CA LEU A 56 12.43 14.05 2.76
C LEU A 56 11.16 14.42 3.52
N LEU A 57 10.12 14.75 2.77
CA LEU A 57 8.78 14.95 3.29
C LEU A 57 7.88 13.83 2.78
N PHE A 58 7.16 13.18 3.67
CA PHE A 58 6.26 12.08 3.34
C PHE A 58 4.81 12.45 3.64
N GLU A 59 3.95 12.14 2.68
CA GLU A 59 2.53 11.99 2.90
C GLU A 59 2.20 10.49 2.97
N THR A 60 1.55 10.09 4.06
CA THR A 60 1.32 8.66 4.38
C THR A 60 -0.12 8.19 4.11
N GLY A 61 -0.94 9.07 3.52
CA GLY A 61 -2.28 8.75 3.04
C GLY A 61 -2.31 7.96 1.71
N ASP A 62 -3.53 7.56 1.33
CA ASP A 62 -3.78 6.79 0.11
C ASP A 62 -3.80 7.66 -1.16
N LYS A 63 -4.00 8.98 -1.01
CA LYS A 63 -4.19 9.93 -2.13
C LYS A 63 -2.98 10.83 -2.27
N THR A 64 -2.65 11.16 -3.52
CA THR A 64 -1.65 12.19 -3.83
C THR A 64 -2.10 13.58 -3.37
N VAL A 65 -1.16 14.44 -3.01
CA VAL A 65 -1.43 15.76 -2.43
C VAL A 65 -1.01 16.95 -3.32
N LEU A 66 -0.18 16.72 -4.35
CA LEU A 66 0.32 17.78 -5.22
C LEU A 66 -0.32 17.77 -6.61
N ASP A 67 -1.48 18.40 -6.76
CA ASP A 67 -2.15 18.55 -8.08
C ASP A 67 -1.35 19.45 -9.03
N LYS A 68 -0.99 18.93 -10.22
CA LYS A 68 -0.25 19.68 -11.25
C LYS A 68 -0.86 21.04 -11.58
N GLN A 69 -2.18 21.15 -11.61
CA GLN A 69 -2.87 22.40 -11.97
C GLN A 69 -2.64 23.50 -10.92
N LYS A 70 -2.53 23.13 -9.63
CA LYS A 70 -2.32 24.07 -8.53
C LYS A 70 -0.89 24.58 -8.44
N PHE A 71 0.07 23.87 -9.05
CA PHE A 71 1.50 24.17 -8.99
C PHE A 71 2.09 24.61 -10.35
N GLN A 72 1.27 25.12 -11.28
CA GLN A 72 1.77 25.59 -12.59
C GLN A 72 2.68 26.82 -12.49
N ALA A 73 2.40 27.72 -11.55
CA ALA A 73 3.11 28.99 -11.38
C ALA A 73 4.00 29.05 -10.13
N VAL A 74 4.04 27.97 -9.34
CA VAL A 74 4.76 27.90 -8.07
C VAL A 74 5.53 26.60 -8.01
N THR A 75 6.78 26.64 -7.56
CA THR A 75 7.59 25.43 -7.40
C THR A 75 6.99 24.53 -6.31
N PRO A 76 6.61 23.28 -6.62
CA PRO A 76 6.05 22.37 -5.64
C PRO A 76 7.12 21.94 -4.61
N PRO A 77 6.73 21.65 -3.36
CA PRO A 77 7.61 20.96 -2.42
C PRO A 77 7.84 19.50 -2.87
N PRO A 78 9.00 18.89 -2.56
CA PRO A 78 9.28 17.49 -2.90
C PRO A 78 8.60 16.55 -1.90
N ILE A 79 7.31 16.24 -2.13
CA ILE A 79 6.55 15.32 -1.28
C ILE A 79 6.63 13.91 -1.84
N PHE A 80 7.01 12.96 -0.98
CA PHE A 80 7.00 11.53 -1.25
C PHE A 80 5.68 10.93 -0.80
N SER A 81 5.06 10.13 -1.67
CA SER A 81 3.76 9.51 -1.42
C SER A 81 3.76 8.06 -1.89
N TYR A 82 2.87 7.25 -1.35
CA TYR A 82 2.79 5.83 -1.70
C TYR A 82 2.09 5.58 -3.04
N CYS A 83 1.18 6.48 -3.41
CA CYS A 83 0.42 6.42 -4.64
C CYS A 83 0.86 7.51 -5.61
N GLY A 84 0.72 7.26 -6.91
CA GLY A 84 0.90 8.24 -7.98
C GLY A 84 -0.34 8.35 -8.85
N GLN A 85 -0.52 9.50 -9.48
CA GLN A 85 -1.55 9.70 -10.50
C GLN A 85 -1.05 10.64 -11.60
N ASN A 86 -1.62 10.53 -12.81
CA ASN A 86 -1.17 11.31 -13.97
C ASN A 86 -1.19 12.84 -13.74
N ASN A 87 -2.13 13.32 -12.92
CA ASN A 87 -2.28 14.74 -12.61
C ASN A 87 -1.62 15.15 -11.27
N ALA A 88 -0.71 14.35 -10.72
CA ALA A 88 0.02 14.66 -9.50
C ALA A 88 1.52 14.84 -9.72
N LEU A 89 2.16 15.58 -8.81
CA LEU A 89 3.59 15.85 -8.75
C LEU A 89 4.30 15.13 -7.60
N ASP A 90 3.56 14.37 -6.79
CA ASP A 90 4.11 13.53 -5.74
C ASP A 90 5.17 12.56 -6.29
N ILE A 91 6.24 12.37 -5.53
CA ILE A 91 7.31 11.43 -5.83
C ILE A 91 6.92 10.07 -5.26
N VAL A 92 6.69 9.08 -6.12
CA VAL A 92 6.26 7.76 -5.67
C VAL A 92 7.39 7.06 -4.89
N PHE A 93 7.06 6.52 -3.73
CA PHE A 93 7.96 5.76 -2.85
C PHE A 93 7.40 4.37 -2.56
N PRO A 94 8.24 3.32 -2.39
CA PRO A 94 7.77 2.00 -1.95
C PRO A 94 6.96 2.10 -0.66
N ASP A 95 5.73 1.60 -0.68
CA ASP A 95 4.83 1.76 0.46
C ASP A 95 5.27 0.97 1.70
N TRP A 96 4.63 1.28 2.83
CA TRP A 96 4.90 0.63 4.10
C TRP A 96 4.72 -0.90 4.06
N SER A 97 3.86 -1.40 3.15
CA SER A 97 3.48 -2.80 3.07
C SER A 97 4.63 -3.71 2.66
N PHE A 98 5.69 -3.18 2.04
CA PHE A 98 6.92 -3.93 1.78
C PHE A 98 7.55 -4.47 3.06
N TRP A 99 7.47 -3.73 4.16
CA TRP A 99 8.03 -4.12 5.46
C TRP A 99 7.00 -4.71 6.40
N GLY A 100 5.72 -4.58 6.06
CA GLY A 100 4.61 -5.23 6.72
C GLY A 100 3.51 -4.24 7.08
N TRP A 101 2.43 -4.78 7.61
CA TRP A 101 1.31 -4.00 8.12
C TRP A 101 0.72 -4.76 9.30
N ALA A 102 1.16 -4.40 10.50
CA ALA A 102 0.90 -5.15 11.73
C ALA A 102 -0.60 -5.27 12.03
N GLU A 103 -1.35 -4.20 11.80
CA GLU A 103 -2.78 -4.09 12.05
C GLU A 103 -3.62 -5.02 11.18
N THR A 104 -3.09 -5.45 10.03
CA THR A 104 -3.76 -6.40 9.12
C THR A 104 -3.09 -7.78 9.10
N GLY A 105 -2.02 -7.96 9.88
CA GLY A 105 -1.25 -9.21 9.90
C GLY A 105 -0.41 -9.47 8.65
N ILE A 106 -0.24 -8.47 7.77
CA ILE A 106 0.61 -8.60 6.58
C ILE A 106 2.08 -8.60 7.02
N LYS A 107 2.80 -9.66 6.66
CA LYS A 107 4.23 -9.84 6.92
C LYS A 107 5.07 -9.00 5.94
N PRO A 108 6.37 -8.81 6.18
CA PRO A 108 7.28 -8.27 5.15
C PRO A 108 7.15 -9.01 3.82
N TRP A 109 7.27 -8.29 2.71
CA TRP A 109 7.03 -8.78 1.35
C TRP A 109 7.80 -10.07 1.04
N GLU A 110 9.06 -10.20 1.44
CA GLU A 110 9.84 -11.42 1.21
C GLU A 110 9.22 -12.68 1.82
N LYS A 111 8.56 -12.54 2.99
CA LYS A 111 7.85 -13.64 3.64
C LYS A 111 6.53 -13.93 2.94
N VAL A 112 5.76 -12.89 2.63
CA VAL A 112 4.50 -13.01 1.89
C VAL A 112 4.73 -13.68 0.52
N LEU A 113 5.77 -13.28 -0.20
CA LEU A 113 6.14 -13.87 -1.49
C LEU A 113 6.43 -15.37 -1.37
N LYS A 114 7.18 -15.79 -0.34
CA LYS A 114 7.43 -17.21 -0.08
C LYS A 114 6.15 -17.95 0.25
N ASP A 115 5.29 -17.39 1.10
CA ASP A 115 4.01 -17.99 1.47
C ASP A 115 3.11 -18.16 0.23
N ILE A 116 3.04 -17.14 -0.66
CA ILE A 116 2.31 -17.20 -1.93
C ILE A 116 2.90 -18.29 -2.85
N GLN A 117 4.23 -18.38 -2.96
CA GLN A 117 4.90 -19.39 -3.78
C GLN A 117 4.57 -20.81 -3.30
N GLU A 118 4.58 -21.06 -1.98
CA GLU A 118 4.18 -22.35 -1.42
C GLU A 118 2.67 -22.60 -1.57
N GLY A 119 1.83 -21.60 -1.34
CA GLY A 119 0.38 -21.67 -1.60
C GLY A 119 0.05 -22.05 -3.04
N ASN A 120 0.76 -21.45 -4.00
CA ASN A 120 0.60 -21.68 -5.43
C ASN A 120 0.93 -23.12 -5.87
N LYS A 121 1.81 -23.82 -5.14
CA LYS A 121 2.17 -25.23 -5.41
C LYS A 121 1.08 -26.23 -4.99
N LYS A 122 0.16 -25.84 -4.10
CA LYS A 122 -0.88 -26.73 -3.55
C LYS A 122 -1.82 -27.26 -4.64
N ILE A 123 -2.16 -26.44 -5.64
CA ILE A 123 -3.11 -26.77 -6.71
C ILE A 123 -2.52 -26.38 -8.06
N LYS A 124 -2.36 -27.38 -8.95
CA LYS A 124 -1.92 -27.14 -10.33
C LYS A 124 -2.94 -26.28 -11.06
N TRP A 125 -2.48 -25.40 -11.94
CA TRP A 125 -3.33 -24.48 -12.71
C TRP A 125 -4.58 -25.14 -13.34
N LYS A 126 -4.41 -26.30 -13.98
CA LYS A 126 -5.49 -27.05 -14.63
C LYS A 126 -6.55 -27.57 -13.66
N ASP A 127 -6.22 -27.73 -12.38
CA ASP A 127 -7.10 -28.27 -11.34
C ASP A 127 -7.75 -27.16 -10.51
N ARG A 128 -7.45 -25.87 -10.81
CA ARG A 128 -8.09 -24.72 -10.17
C ARG A 128 -9.51 -24.50 -10.65
N VAL A 129 -10.33 -23.91 -9.78
CA VAL A 129 -11.70 -23.52 -10.10
C VAL A 129 -11.68 -22.53 -11.28
N PRO A 130 -12.39 -22.80 -12.38
CA PRO A 130 -12.26 -22.03 -13.63
C PRO A 130 -13.12 -20.76 -13.62
N TYR A 131 -13.09 -20.00 -12.53
CA TYR A 131 -13.80 -18.73 -12.39
C TYR A 131 -12.84 -17.62 -12.05
N ALA A 132 -13.09 -16.43 -12.63
CA ALA A 132 -12.42 -15.21 -12.19
C ALA A 132 -12.78 -14.97 -10.72
N PHE A 133 -11.77 -14.70 -9.89
CA PHE A 133 -11.95 -14.56 -8.45
C PHE A 133 -11.50 -13.19 -7.98
N TRP A 134 -12.32 -12.57 -7.12
CA TRP A 134 -11.93 -11.36 -6.42
C TRP A 134 -12.51 -11.36 -5.01
N LYS A 135 -11.70 -11.01 -4.03
CA LYS A 135 -12.10 -10.88 -2.64
C LYS A 135 -11.51 -9.60 -2.07
N GLY A 136 -12.36 -8.72 -1.54
CA GLY A 136 -11.91 -7.40 -1.10
C GLY A 136 -13.05 -6.52 -0.58
N ASN A 137 -12.68 -5.40 0.04
CA ASN A 137 -13.67 -4.42 0.49
C ASN A 137 -14.30 -3.72 -0.72
N THR A 138 -15.60 -3.94 -0.93
CA THR A 138 -16.36 -3.43 -2.07
C THR A 138 -16.89 -2.02 -1.86
N HIS A 139 -16.79 -1.48 -0.65
CA HIS A 139 -17.33 -0.17 -0.28
C HIS A 139 -16.32 0.97 -0.45
N VAL A 140 -15.06 0.68 -0.80
CA VAL A 140 -14.02 1.72 -0.98
C VAL A 140 -14.10 2.47 -2.32
N SER A 141 -14.87 1.97 -3.30
CA SER A 141 -15.14 2.68 -4.55
C SER A 141 -16.40 2.19 -5.24
N SER A 142 -17.02 3.06 -6.04
CA SER A 142 -18.19 2.71 -6.87
C SER A 142 -17.87 1.59 -7.86
N THR A 143 -16.67 1.55 -8.43
CA THR A 143 -16.22 0.49 -9.34
C THR A 143 -16.19 -0.86 -8.64
N ARG A 144 -15.59 -0.96 -7.45
CA ARG A 144 -15.58 -2.23 -6.68
C ARG A 144 -16.98 -2.63 -6.20
N TYR A 145 -17.84 -1.67 -5.90
CA TYR A 145 -19.24 -1.95 -5.57
C TYR A 145 -19.98 -2.59 -6.75
N LYS A 146 -19.79 -2.03 -7.95
CA LYS A 146 -20.38 -2.54 -9.21
C LYS A 146 -19.81 -3.89 -9.62
N LEU A 147 -18.54 -4.19 -9.32
CA LEU A 147 -17.93 -5.50 -9.61
C LEU A 147 -18.75 -6.67 -9.06
N ARG A 148 -19.45 -6.48 -7.93
CA ARG A 148 -20.33 -7.50 -7.34
C ARG A 148 -21.51 -7.92 -8.23
N MET A 149 -21.92 -7.05 -9.15
CA MET A 149 -22.98 -7.34 -10.12
C MET A 149 -22.55 -8.40 -11.14
N CYS A 150 -21.25 -8.73 -11.20
CA CYS A 150 -20.74 -9.83 -12.04
C CYS A 150 -20.89 -11.21 -11.38
N ASN A 151 -21.37 -11.31 -10.13
CA ASN A 151 -21.69 -12.62 -9.56
C ASN A 151 -22.83 -13.30 -10.32
N ALA A 152 -22.86 -14.63 -10.27
CA ALA A 152 -23.91 -15.43 -10.87
C ALA A 152 -25.30 -15.06 -10.30
N THR A 153 -26.29 -14.97 -11.18
CA THR A 153 -27.71 -14.84 -10.85
C THR A 153 -28.49 -15.98 -11.52
N ASP A 154 -29.78 -16.10 -11.20
CA ASP A 154 -30.66 -17.10 -11.83
C ASP A 154 -30.74 -16.93 -13.36
N GLN A 155 -30.43 -15.73 -13.88
CA GLN A 155 -30.53 -15.38 -15.29
C GLN A 155 -29.19 -15.49 -16.03
N HIS A 156 -28.05 -15.29 -15.35
CA HIS A 156 -26.75 -15.23 -16.01
C HIS A 156 -25.58 -15.52 -15.07
N ASP A 157 -24.58 -16.27 -15.55
CA ASP A 157 -23.31 -16.49 -14.85
C ASP A 157 -22.14 -15.95 -15.70
N TRP A 158 -21.50 -14.87 -15.21
CA TRP A 158 -20.32 -14.26 -15.83
C TRP A 158 -19.01 -15.04 -15.60
N ASN A 159 -19.07 -16.23 -15.00
CA ASN A 159 -17.91 -17.01 -14.55
C ASN A 159 -17.01 -16.24 -13.58
N ALA A 160 -17.58 -15.34 -12.78
CA ALA A 160 -16.88 -14.55 -11.78
C ALA A 160 -17.42 -14.83 -10.37
N ARG A 161 -16.53 -14.82 -9.36
CA ARG A 161 -16.84 -15.04 -7.95
C ARG A 161 -16.24 -13.89 -7.13
N ILE A 162 -17.10 -12.95 -6.77
CA ILE A 162 -16.78 -11.69 -6.12
C ILE A 162 -17.26 -11.75 -4.67
N TYR A 163 -16.30 -11.78 -3.73
CA TYR A 163 -16.55 -11.88 -2.31
C TYR A 163 -16.31 -10.53 -1.64
N SER A 164 -17.38 -9.90 -1.16
CA SER A 164 -17.30 -8.67 -0.36
C SER A 164 -16.68 -8.95 0.99
N LEU A 165 -15.64 -8.18 1.33
CA LEU A 165 -15.11 -8.09 2.68
C LEU A 165 -15.72 -6.91 3.43
N HIS A 166 -16.01 -7.14 4.71
CA HIS A 166 -16.38 -6.10 5.67
C HIS A 166 -15.20 -5.87 6.59
N TRP A 167 -14.60 -4.69 6.53
CA TRP A 167 -13.34 -4.39 7.21
C TRP A 167 -13.43 -4.61 8.72
N ASP A 168 -14.51 -4.13 9.35
CA ASP A 168 -14.71 -4.26 10.80
C ASP A 168 -14.78 -5.73 11.24
N LYS A 169 -15.42 -6.60 10.44
CA LYS A 169 -15.49 -8.03 10.71
C LYS A 169 -14.13 -8.72 10.54
N GLU A 170 -13.33 -8.28 9.56
CA GLU A 170 -11.99 -8.83 9.36
C GLU A 170 -11.05 -8.42 10.51
N ILE A 171 -11.21 -7.22 11.07
CA ILE A 171 -10.49 -6.81 12.29
C ILE A 171 -10.83 -7.77 13.43
N GLU A 172 -12.11 -8.04 13.69
CA GLU A 172 -12.55 -8.98 14.75
C GLU A 172 -11.99 -10.40 14.55
N GLN A 173 -11.83 -10.82 13.29
CA GLN A 173 -11.32 -12.15 12.94
C GLN A 173 -9.78 -12.19 12.80
N GLY A 174 -9.11 -11.05 12.93
CA GLY A 174 -7.66 -10.91 12.75
C GLY A 174 -7.19 -11.25 11.33
N PHE A 175 -8.00 -10.92 10.32
CA PHE A 175 -7.69 -11.07 8.88
C PHE A 175 -7.32 -12.49 8.43
N LYS A 176 -7.61 -13.52 9.24
CA LYS A 176 -7.21 -14.91 8.98
C LYS A 176 -7.71 -15.47 7.66
N ASN A 177 -8.85 -14.96 7.17
CA ASN A 177 -9.52 -15.42 5.95
C ASN A 177 -9.07 -14.66 4.69
N THR A 178 -8.14 -13.71 4.80
CA THR A 178 -7.74 -12.80 3.71
C THR A 178 -6.29 -12.96 3.28
N LYS A 179 -5.59 -13.96 3.83
CA LYS A 179 -4.23 -14.34 3.45
C LYS A 179 -4.13 -14.62 1.95
N LEU A 180 -3.14 -14.02 1.31
CA LEU A 180 -2.93 -14.11 -0.14
C LEU A 180 -2.55 -15.53 -0.57
N GLU A 181 -1.76 -16.22 0.24
CA GLU A 181 -1.30 -17.60 0.00
C GLU A 181 -2.44 -18.63 -0.04
N ASP A 182 -3.61 -18.30 0.51
CA ASP A 182 -4.80 -19.15 0.51
C ASP A 182 -5.75 -18.83 -0.66
N GLN A 183 -5.46 -17.79 -1.47
CA GLN A 183 -6.30 -17.38 -2.59
C GLN A 183 -5.91 -18.05 -3.93
N CYS A 184 -4.86 -18.86 -3.97
CA CYS A 184 -4.36 -19.52 -5.19
C CYS A 184 -5.21 -20.73 -5.66
N THR A 185 -6.54 -20.64 -5.52
CA THR A 185 -7.51 -21.73 -5.75
C THR A 185 -8.32 -21.56 -7.04
N HIS A 186 -8.30 -20.36 -7.63
CA HIS A 186 -9.04 -19.98 -8.84
C HIS A 186 -8.07 -19.63 -10.00
N ARG A 187 -8.58 -19.64 -11.23
CA ARG A 187 -7.84 -19.23 -12.43
C ARG A 187 -7.95 -17.72 -12.69
#